data_AF-A0A395JEE8-F1
#
_entry.id   AF-A0A395JEE8-F1
#
_cell.length_a   1.000
_cell.length_b   1.000
_cell.length_c   1.000
_cell.angle_alpha   90.00
_cell.angle_beta   90.00
_cell.angle_gamma   90.00
#
_symmetry.space_group_name_H-M   'P 1'
#
loop_
_entity.id
_entity.type
_entity.pdbx_description
1 polymer ?
#
loop_
_entity_poly.entity_id
_entity_poly.type
_entity_poly.pdbx_seq_one_letter_code
_entity_poly.pdbx_strand_id
1 'polypeptide(L)'
;MFKLLWPLFFLPALALAESVPKSNIELNGAIQESVLGSFCWHINQGGHFCLDNGLTSPKEPLTAPQNFSLELKLPDQDKLRKVQYSFVPVDYEMIVDDGTALNGYGWNTGMKALQELDLNEKLTISSNLKPGLYVLGVLAWWKNHNDAYHGFLIKISP
;
A
#
# COMPACT_ATOMS: atom_id res chain seq x y z
N MET A 1 -24.69 8.40 52.09
CA MET A 1 -25.33 8.73 50.80
C MET A 1 -24.25 8.73 49.74
N PHE A 2 -24.41 7.89 48.72
CA PHE A 2 -23.37 7.50 47.77
C PHE A 2 -22.99 8.61 46.77
N LYS A 3 -21.69 8.73 46.52
CA LYS A 3 -21.05 9.51 45.44
C LYS A 3 -21.52 8.99 44.08
N LEU A 4 -22.09 9.86 43.23
CA LEU A 4 -22.21 9.61 41.80
C LEU A 4 -20.94 10.14 41.10
N LEU A 5 -19.99 9.24 40.90
CA LEU A 5 -18.92 9.39 39.92
C LEU A 5 -19.51 9.06 38.55
N TRP A 6 -19.60 10.05 37.66
CA TRP A 6 -19.73 9.79 36.23
C TRP A 6 -18.44 9.16 35.71
N PRO A 7 -18.47 8.01 35.02
CA PRO A 7 -17.34 7.62 34.19
C PRO A 7 -17.47 8.38 32.86
N LEU A 8 -16.53 9.28 32.63
CA LEU A 8 -16.12 9.73 31.30
C LEU A 8 -15.75 8.50 30.47
N PHE A 9 -16.68 7.99 29.67
CA PHE A 9 -16.35 7.09 28.56
C PHE A 9 -15.84 7.93 27.38
N PHE A 10 -14.63 8.46 27.52
CA PHE A 10 -13.78 8.73 26.36
C PHE A 10 -13.29 7.38 25.86
N LEU A 11 -14.04 6.76 24.93
CA LEU A 11 -13.48 5.70 24.10
C LEU A 11 -12.35 6.32 23.28
N PRO A 12 -11.10 5.87 23.42
CA PRO A 12 -10.02 6.46 22.66
C PRO A 12 -10.19 5.98 21.22
N ALA A 13 -10.38 6.93 20.31
CA ALA A 13 -10.19 6.72 18.87
C ALA A 13 -8.80 6.13 18.52
N LEU A 14 -7.89 6.03 19.50
CA LEU A 14 -6.58 5.40 19.38
C LEU A 14 -6.59 3.86 19.27
N ALA A 15 -7.70 3.17 19.58
CA ALA A 15 -7.74 1.70 19.51
C ALA A 15 -7.92 1.12 18.09
N LEU A 16 -8.23 1.96 17.08
CA LEU A 16 -8.36 1.53 15.69
C LEU A 16 -7.07 1.65 14.87
N ALA A 17 -5.99 2.15 15.49
CA ALA A 17 -4.64 2.04 14.96
C ALA A 17 -4.08 0.64 15.27
N GLU A 18 -4.79 -0.43 14.86
CA GLU A 18 -4.06 -1.63 14.46
C GLU A 18 -3.04 -1.14 13.42
N SER A 19 -1.75 -1.25 13.76
CA SER A 19 -0.65 -0.75 12.94
C SER A 19 -0.90 -1.11 11.48
N VAL A 20 -1.14 -0.10 10.64
CA VAL A 20 -1.54 -0.36 9.27
C VAL A 20 -0.52 -1.29 8.64
N PRO A 21 -0.93 -2.46 8.11
CA PRO A 21 -0.02 -3.49 7.68
C PRO A 21 0.98 -2.93 6.67
N LYS A 22 2.26 -2.94 7.00
CA LYS A 22 3.32 -2.57 6.06
C LYS A 22 3.64 -3.77 5.18
N SER A 23 3.94 -3.48 3.91
CA SER A 23 4.27 -4.49 2.90
C SER A 23 5.65 -4.18 2.34
N ASN A 24 6.35 -5.19 1.85
CA ASN A 24 7.69 -5.02 1.30
C ASN A 24 7.76 -5.58 -0.11
N ILE A 25 8.57 -4.96 -0.96
CA ILE A 25 9.10 -5.61 -2.15
C ILE A 25 10.57 -5.91 -1.96
N GLU A 26 11.00 -7.03 -2.53
CA GLU A 26 12.41 -7.38 -2.64
C GLU A 26 12.77 -7.56 -4.11
N LEU A 27 13.85 -6.90 -4.53
CA LEU A 27 14.38 -6.97 -5.89
C LEU A 27 15.90 -6.96 -5.84
N ASN A 28 16.53 -8.00 -6.37
CA ASN A 28 18.00 -8.17 -6.38
C ASN A 28 18.63 -8.02 -4.98
N GLY A 29 17.94 -8.47 -3.93
CA GLY A 29 18.38 -8.35 -2.53
C GLY A 29 18.19 -6.96 -1.90
N ALA A 30 17.74 -5.97 -2.66
CA ALA A 30 17.30 -4.68 -2.12
C ALA A 30 15.84 -4.77 -1.67
N ILE A 31 15.53 -4.20 -0.51
CA ILE A 31 14.19 -4.20 0.09
C ILE A 31 13.67 -2.77 0.11
N GLN A 32 12.41 -2.58 -0.29
CA GLN A 32 11.68 -1.33 -0.12
C GLN A 32 10.37 -1.59 0.61
N GLU A 33 10.15 -0.84 1.69
CA GLU A 33 8.89 -0.83 2.44
C GLU A 33 7.86 0.05 1.73
N SER A 34 6.59 -0.33 1.78
CA SER A 34 5.50 0.43 1.17
C SER A 34 5.18 1.71 1.92
N VAL A 35 4.69 2.69 1.17
CA VAL A 35 3.85 3.77 1.71
C VAL A 35 2.40 3.41 1.46
N LEU A 36 1.58 3.59 2.49
CA LEU A 36 0.15 3.29 2.45
C LEU A 36 -0.61 4.46 1.84
N GLY A 37 -1.22 4.21 0.68
CA GLY A 37 -2.01 5.22 -0.01
C GLY A 37 -3.50 5.13 0.30
N SER A 38 -4.00 3.97 0.71
CA SER A 38 -5.37 3.84 1.24
C SER A 38 -5.48 2.68 2.21
N PHE A 39 -6.38 2.82 3.18
CA PHE A 39 -6.76 1.77 4.09
C PHE A 39 -8.27 1.80 4.36
N CYS A 40 -8.91 0.65 4.20
CA CYS A 40 -10.36 0.50 4.31
C CYS A 40 -10.73 -0.39 5.50
N TRP A 41 -11.40 0.20 6.49
CA TRP A 41 -11.97 -0.55 7.60
C TRP A 41 -13.34 -1.11 7.25
N HIS A 42 -13.54 -2.38 7.61
CA HIS A 42 -14.88 -2.95 7.68
C HIS A 42 -15.59 -2.40 8.94
N ILE A 43 -16.68 -1.66 8.77
CA ILE A 43 -17.49 -1.20 9.89
C ILE A 43 -18.68 -2.15 10.12
N ASN A 44 -19.04 -2.34 11.39
CA ASN A 44 -20.21 -3.13 11.75
C ASN A 44 -21.44 -2.61 10.99
N GLN A 45 -22.29 -3.53 10.49
CA GLN A 45 -23.46 -3.29 9.59
C GLN A 45 -23.17 -3.35 8.08
N GLY A 46 -22.01 -3.88 7.66
CA GLY A 46 -21.74 -4.17 6.24
C GLY A 46 -21.29 -2.95 5.42
N GLY A 47 -20.91 -1.86 6.10
CA GLY A 47 -20.29 -0.70 5.48
C GLY A 47 -18.77 -0.83 5.39
N HIS A 48 -18.17 0.00 4.55
CA HIS A 48 -16.72 0.19 4.46
C HIS A 48 -16.40 1.67 4.68
N PHE A 49 -15.39 1.96 5.48
CA PHE A 49 -14.84 3.30 5.64
C PHE A 49 -13.40 3.29 5.13
N CYS A 50 -13.08 4.11 4.12
CA CYS A 50 -11.74 4.17 3.55
C CYS A 50 -11.11 5.53 3.82
N LEU A 51 -9.86 5.52 4.26
CA LEU A 51 -8.99 6.69 4.22
C LEU A 51 -8.18 6.62 2.93
N ASP A 52 -8.56 7.42 1.93
CA ASP A 52 -7.91 7.45 0.61
C ASP A 52 -6.98 8.66 0.49
N ASN A 53 -5.67 8.39 0.39
CA ASN A 53 -4.63 9.37 0.08
C ASN A 53 -4.15 9.26 -1.39
N GLY A 54 -4.81 8.44 -2.21
CA GLY A 54 -4.48 8.25 -3.62
C GLY A 54 -3.25 7.36 -3.88
N LEU A 55 -2.61 7.54 -5.02
CA LEU A 55 -1.38 6.85 -5.39
C LEU A 55 -0.22 7.43 -4.56
N THR A 56 0.43 6.62 -3.73
CA THR A 56 1.55 7.06 -2.88
C THR A 56 2.78 6.20 -3.09
N SER A 57 3.96 6.65 -2.68
CA SER A 57 5.16 5.81 -2.66
C SER A 57 6.23 6.34 -1.71
N PRO A 58 7.27 5.55 -1.37
CA PRO A 58 8.51 6.07 -0.80
C PRO A 58 9.15 7.14 -1.69
N LYS A 59 10.01 7.97 -1.10
CA LYS A 59 10.78 8.99 -1.85
C LYS A 59 11.92 8.40 -2.66
N GLU A 60 12.60 7.41 -2.10
CA GLU A 60 13.77 6.80 -2.71
C GLU A 60 13.37 5.61 -3.60
N PRO A 61 13.63 5.67 -4.92
CA PRO A 61 13.27 4.58 -5.82
C PRO A 61 14.20 3.39 -5.67
N LEU A 62 13.63 2.18 -5.75
CA LEU A 62 14.41 0.97 -5.96
C LEU A 62 14.75 0.84 -7.45
N THR A 63 16.02 0.61 -7.77
CA THR A 63 16.46 0.56 -9.18
C THR A 63 16.36 -0.87 -9.74
N ALA A 64 15.79 -1.00 -10.94
CA ALA A 64 15.61 -2.27 -11.64
C ALA A 64 16.10 -2.20 -13.10
N PRO A 65 16.54 -3.32 -13.70
CA PRO A 65 16.69 -3.44 -15.14
C PRO A 65 15.30 -3.47 -15.83
N GLN A 66 15.27 -3.35 -17.17
CA GLN A 66 14.01 -3.40 -17.94
C GLN A 66 13.22 -4.69 -17.71
N ASN A 67 13.89 -5.84 -17.71
CA ASN A 67 13.31 -7.15 -17.40
C ASN A 67 13.69 -7.53 -15.97
N PHE A 68 12.71 -7.62 -15.08
CA PHE A 68 12.94 -7.93 -13.68
C PHE A 68 11.80 -8.76 -13.09
N SER A 69 12.09 -9.36 -11.96
CA SER A 69 11.13 -10.07 -11.12
C SER A 69 11.35 -9.63 -9.68
N LEU A 70 10.29 -9.26 -8.99
CA LEU A 70 10.34 -8.89 -7.57
C LEU A 70 9.45 -9.81 -6.74
N GLU A 71 9.86 -10.03 -5.50
CA GLU A 71 9.06 -10.73 -4.50
C GLU A 71 8.25 -9.70 -3.71
N LEU A 72 6.94 -9.86 -3.67
CA LEU A 72 6.02 -9.07 -2.87
C LEU A 72 5.74 -9.80 -1.56
N LYS A 73 5.98 -9.13 -0.44
CA LYS A 73 5.71 -9.64 0.90
C LYS A 73 4.56 -8.83 1.50
N LEU A 74 3.38 -9.44 1.53
CA LEU A 74 2.20 -8.91 2.19
C LEU A 74 2.04 -9.57 3.57
N PRO A 75 1.58 -8.83 4.60
CA PRO A 75 1.22 -9.44 5.88
C PRO A 75 0.03 -10.39 5.74
N ASP A 76 -0.09 -11.36 6.65
CA ASP A 76 -1.21 -12.32 6.69
C ASP A 76 -1.54 -12.96 5.32
N GLN A 77 -0.50 -13.41 4.60
CA GLN A 77 -0.62 -13.91 3.23
C GLN A 77 -1.61 -15.09 3.11
N ASP A 78 -1.71 -15.93 4.15
CA ASP A 78 -2.66 -17.04 4.25
C ASP A 78 -4.13 -16.59 4.29
N LYS A 79 -4.38 -15.32 4.62
CA LYS A 79 -5.71 -14.71 4.65
C LYS A 79 -6.02 -13.89 3.41
N LEU A 80 -5.10 -13.75 2.45
CA LEU A 80 -5.37 -13.02 1.22
C LEU A 80 -6.51 -13.68 0.44
N ARG A 81 -7.44 -12.85 -0.02
CA ARG A 81 -8.52 -13.22 -0.95
C ARG A 81 -8.20 -12.82 -2.37
N LYS A 82 -7.53 -11.69 -2.53
CA LYS A 82 -7.22 -11.10 -3.82
C LYS A 82 -6.02 -10.17 -3.68
N VAL A 83 -5.18 -10.14 -4.70
CA VAL A 83 -4.15 -9.12 -4.88
C VAL A 83 -4.21 -8.63 -6.31
N GLN A 84 -4.21 -7.31 -6.49
CA GLN A 84 -4.11 -6.68 -7.79
C GLN A 84 -2.99 -5.66 -7.79
N TYR A 85 -2.32 -5.48 -8.92
CA TYR A 85 -1.24 -4.52 -9.03
C TYR A 85 -1.24 -3.78 -10.36
N SER A 86 -0.54 -2.66 -10.42
CA SER A 86 -0.25 -1.94 -11.65
C SER A 86 1.06 -1.16 -11.52
N PHE A 87 1.84 -1.12 -12.59
CA PHE A 87 2.93 -0.16 -12.73
C PHE A 87 2.40 1.10 -13.41
N VAL A 88 2.40 2.22 -12.69
CA VAL A 88 1.94 3.51 -13.20
C VAL A 88 3.17 4.37 -13.48
N PRO A 89 3.42 4.80 -14.73
CA PRO A 89 4.50 5.72 -15.02
C PRO A 89 4.22 7.06 -14.32
N VAL A 90 5.25 7.63 -13.69
CA VAL A 90 5.17 8.91 -12.99
C VAL A 90 6.36 9.80 -13.33
N ASP A 91 6.19 11.09 -13.08
CA ASP A 91 7.26 12.08 -13.10
C ASP A 91 7.20 12.92 -11.82
N TYR A 92 8.33 13.45 -11.35
CA TYR A 92 8.38 14.30 -10.15
C TYR A 92 7.49 15.55 -10.27
N GLU A 93 7.21 16.04 -11.48
CA GLU A 93 6.23 17.12 -11.72
C GLU A 93 4.78 16.73 -11.34
N MET A 94 4.49 15.44 -11.19
CA MET A 94 3.18 14.92 -10.80
C MET A 94 2.99 14.83 -9.28
N ILE A 95 3.97 15.21 -8.47
CA ILE A 95 3.86 15.17 -7.01
C ILE A 95 2.86 16.23 -6.55
N VAL A 96 1.88 15.82 -5.74
CA VAL A 96 0.87 16.70 -5.12
C VAL A 96 1.01 16.80 -3.61
N ASP A 97 1.73 15.86 -3.00
CA ASP A 97 2.11 15.89 -1.59
C ASP A 97 3.54 15.33 -1.46
N ASP A 98 4.44 16.08 -0.84
CA ASP A 98 5.82 15.68 -0.59
C ASP A 98 6.06 15.15 0.84
N GLY A 99 4.98 14.78 1.54
CA GLY A 99 5.03 13.79 2.61
C GLY A 99 5.22 14.37 4.00
N THR A 100 4.49 15.42 4.35
CA THR A 100 4.42 15.83 5.77
C THR A 100 3.60 14.85 6.63
N ALA A 101 2.65 14.11 6.04
CA ALA A 101 1.81 13.13 6.76
C ALA A 101 2.18 11.66 6.52
N LEU A 102 2.77 11.33 5.36
CA LEU A 102 2.94 9.93 4.89
C LEU A 102 4.40 9.47 4.77
N ASN A 103 5.38 10.33 5.06
CA ASN A 103 6.81 10.08 4.82
C ASN A 103 7.11 9.60 3.37
N GLY A 104 6.34 10.07 2.38
CA GLY A 104 6.40 9.61 1.00
C GLY A 104 5.92 10.67 0.00
N TYR A 105 5.80 10.30 -1.27
CA TYR A 105 5.16 11.11 -2.30
C TYR A 105 3.70 10.70 -2.47
N GLY A 106 2.81 11.68 -2.61
CA GLY A 106 1.48 11.53 -3.20
C GLY A 106 1.51 11.98 -4.66
N TRP A 107 0.94 11.18 -5.56
CA TRP A 107 1.02 11.36 -7.00
C TRP A 107 -0.34 11.78 -7.59
N ASN A 108 -0.34 12.75 -8.51
CA ASN A 108 -1.53 13.22 -9.22
C ASN A 108 -1.98 12.26 -10.33
N THR A 109 -2.15 10.99 -9.99
CA THR A 109 -2.61 9.94 -10.89
C THR A 109 -3.21 8.81 -10.06
N GLY A 110 -3.95 7.92 -10.73
CA GLY A 110 -4.55 6.74 -10.11
C GLY A 110 -4.00 5.46 -10.72
N MET A 111 -4.31 4.33 -10.09
CA MET A 111 -4.04 3.03 -10.68
C MET A 111 -4.80 2.84 -11.99
N LYS A 112 -4.17 2.18 -12.95
CA LYS A 112 -4.74 1.87 -14.27
C LYS A 112 -4.32 0.46 -14.67
N ALA A 113 -5.17 -0.23 -15.43
CA ALA A 113 -4.89 -1.57 -15.97
C ALA A 113 -4.41 -2.57 -14.89
N LEU A 114 -5.26 -2.80 -13.89
CA LEU A 114 -4.99 -3.72 -12.79
C LEU A 114 -4.78 -5.15 -13.31
N GLN A 115 -3.67 -5.74 -12.93
CA GLN A 115 -3.36 -7.17 -13.13
C GLN A 115 -3.65 -7.91 -11.83
N GLU A 116 -4.27 -9.08 -11.94
CA GLU A 116 -4.49 -9.96 -10.78
C GLU A 116 -3.25 -10.83 -10.56
N LEU A 117 -2.88 -11.01 -9.29
CA LEU A 117 -1.74 -11.82 -8.90
C LEU A 117 -2.22 -13.14 -8.29
N ASP A 118 -1.68 -14.25 -8.77
CA ASP A 118 -1.96 -15.57 -8.22
C ASP A 118 -1.42 -15.69 -6.79
N LEU A 119 -2.28 -16.11 -5.87
CA LEU A 119 -1.98 -16.20 -4.43
C LEU A 119 -1.21 -17.48 -4.08
N ASN A 120 -0.04 -17.65 -4.67
CA ASN A 120 0.87 -18.76 -4.38
C ASN A 120 1.65 -18.52 -3.07
N GLU A 121 2.43 -19.52 -2.62
CA GLU A 121 3.30 -19.38 -1.44
C GLU A 121 4.28 -18.21 -1.54
N LYS A 122 4.71 -17.87 -2.76
CA LYS A 122 5.49 -16.67 -3.07
C LYS A 122 4.76 -15.80 -4.08
N LEU A 123 4.50 -14.55 -3.71
CA LEU A 123 3.90 -13.55 -4.58
C LEU A 123 5.01 -12.89 -5.40
N THR A 124 5.11 -13.27 -6.68
CA THR A 124 6.16 -12.77 -7.56
C THR A 124 5.56 -11.97 -8.70
N ILE A 125 6.06 -10.74 -8.89
CA ILE A 125 5.66 -9.88 -10.02
C ILE A 125 6.82 -9.80 -10.99
N SER A 126 6.61 -10.33 -12.20
CA SER A 126 7.56 -10.22 -13.32
C SER A 126 7.08 -9.17 -14.29
N SER A 127 8.00 -8.33 -14.77
CA SER A 127 7.66 -7.21 -15.64
C SER A 127 8.76 -6.93 -16.66
N ASN A 128 8.35 -6.34 -17.78
CA ASN A 128 9.23 -5.79 -18.80
C ASN A 128 8.80 -4.34 -19.06
N LEU A 129 9.52 -3.39 -18.46
CA LEU A 129 9.18 -1.97 -18.50
C LEU A 129 10.24 -1.19 -19.28
N LYS A 130 9.80 -0.10 -19.92
CA LYS A 130 10.72 0.86 -20.53
C LYS A 130 11.47 1.64 -19.44
N PRO A 131 12.64 2.20 -19.75
CA PRO A 131 13.34 3.10 -18.83
C PRO A 131 12.45 4.26 -18.39
N GLY A 132 12.45 4.58 -17.10
CA GLY A 132 11.57 5.59 -16.51
C GLY A 132 11.33 5.40 -15.01
N LEU A 133 10.48 6.24 -14.44
CA LEU A 133 10.05 6.15 -13.04
C LEU A 133 8.61 5.63 -12.97
N TYR A 134 8.37 4.67 -12.08
CA TYR A 134 7.08 4.01 -11.93
C TYR A 134 6.71 3.88 -10.47
N VAL A 135 5.44 4.08 -10.17
CA VAL A 135 4.86 3.60 -8.92
C VAL A 135 4.27 2.22 -9.16
N LEU A 136 4.75 1.23 -8.45
CA LEU A 136 4.06 -0.05 -8.32
C LEU A 136 2.99 0.11 -7.24
N GLY A 137 1.75 0.17 -7.68
CA GLY A 137 0.61 0.11 -6.79
C GLY A 137 0.14 -1.32 -6.59
N VAL A 138 -0.18 -1.68 -5.35
CA VAL A 138 -0.68 -3.01 -4.96
C VAL A 138 -1.93 -2.82 -4.09
N LEU A 139 -3.06 -3.34 -4.57
CA LEU A 139 -4.30 -3.47 -3.81
C LEU A 139 -4.37 -4.89 -3.28
N ALA A 140 -4.58 -5.03 -1.98
CA ALA A 140 -4.70 -6.33 -1.33
C ALA A 140 -5.98 -6.38 -0.49
N TRP A 141 -6.66 -7.53 -0.57
CA TRP A 141 -7.90 -7.81 0.14
C TRP A 141 -7.71 -9.04 1.02
N TRP A 142 -8.00 -8.92 2.31
CA TRP A 142 -7.85 -10.00 3.29
C TRP A 142 -9.19 -10.51 3.79
N LYS A 143 -9.28 -11.78 4.18
CA LYS A 143 -10.47 -12.32 4.88
C LYS A 143 -10.56 -11.69 6.27
N ASN A 144 -11.72 -11.16 6.63
CA ASN A 144 -12.03 -10.65 7.97
C ASN A 144 -11.07 -9.56 8.48
N HIS A 145 -10.40 -8.85 7.57
CA HIS A 145 -9.44 -7.80 7.84
C HIS A 145 -9.66 -6.65 6.85
N ASN A 146 -9.02 -5.53 7.15
CA ASN A 146 -9.09 -4.31 6.36
C ASN A 146 -8.35 -4.49 5.03
N ASP A 147 -8.89 -3.88 3.97
CA ASP A 147 -8.26 -3.86 2.66
C ASP A 147 -7.27 -2.69 2.59
N ALA A 148 -6.17 -2.86 1.88
CA ALA A 148 -5.08 -1.89 1.87
C ALA A 148 -4.52 -1.66 0.48
N TYR A 149 -4.12 -0.41 0.26
CA TYR A 149 -3.40 0.02 -0.92
C TYR A 149 -1.96 0.40 -0.55
N HIS A 150 -1.02 -0.34 -1.11
CA HIS A 150 0.42 -0.14 -0.94
C HIS A 150 1.04 0.43 -2.20
N GLY A 151 1.92 1.40 -2.04
CA GLY A 151 2.70 1.91 -3.15
C GLY A 151 4.20 1.84 -2.91
N PHE A 152 4.91 1.57 -4.00
CA PHE A 152 6.35 1.39 -4.08
C PHE A 152 6.90 2.22 -5.23
N LEU A 153 8.11 2.76 -5.11
CA LEU A 153 8.72 3.58 -6.15
C LEU A 153 9.87 2.81 -6.81
N ILE A 154 9.80 2.63 -8.13
CA ILE A 154 10.76 1.84 -8.90
C ILE A 154 11.29 2.68 -10.06
N LYS A 155 12.61 2.73 -10.21
CA LYS A 155 13.30 3.35 -11.34
C LYS A 155 13.83 2.27 -12.27
N ILE A 156 13.41 2.31 -13.53
CA ILE A 156 13.88 1.39 -14.56
C ILE A 156 15.08 2.01 -15.26
N SER A 157 16.22 1.35 -15.15
CA SER A 157 17.45 1.72 -15.86
C SER A 157 17.46 1.17 -17.28
N PRO A 158 18.21 1.82 -18.20
CA PRO A 158 18.46 1.31 -19.54
C PRO A 158 18.97 -0.13 -19.56
#